data_AF-A0A935LXK1-F1
#
_entry.id   AF-A0A935LXK1-F1
#
_cell.length_a   1.000
_cell.length_b   1.000
_cell.length_c   1.000
_cell.angle_alpha   90.00
_cell.angle_beta   90.00
_cell.angle_gamma   90.00
#
_symmetry.space_group_name_H-M   'P 1'
#
loop_
_entity.id
_entity.type
_entity.pdbx_description
1 polymer ?
#
loop_
_entity_poly.entity_id
_entity_poly.type
_entity_poly.pdbx_seq_one_letter_code
_entity_poly.pdbx_strand_id
1 'polypeptide(L)'
;MKKFTVILLILFASEVFAQKENQFVFLFDNSGSMWSYYRQPQSTFRLFCKTLIKNSVKKDDKADVMLFTKTDPKRGIASPKVLFSGNADALIPEEIMNKFNLMTGNDDRTGTTDLIEAIDKGIAAIKGNTGIIWLITDNINDNSGSGDSSYMNTLEYYKKLRTDSRIQKILLFPIPEVLTEGTDTSKGYMAYGIVYSKNNLSQQDLEYYDGVLRGVGIRQKAITLKPLDIGTIVLKPKITQSRITEGKLFYDGTMLRGYGFEEGEKVKETFNDLSLKSNLYPYIIRSAKLNVGLEKFTSSDYSVKSLGTQTISPSTVSNVSPEGEVTGFSVIFNLPEITPNFSFNTIFKEDFTIGGDLVLDVSDVDILLDQSYVNNFRELFALQSVPEIFQPVLKDKKIVTKIPLEIRMKYGPWRLFVLIGLIALMLGIVAALIYLLMKKRCFTLITDNSNEQDICLGGMSSYSVSHNMSGELGVIKKSLTGDLSFIYSKNTTTPGAKVKLTEEIPVEVQYEEDGLRTQSVSLMIRKSDKSSVHSSGPENESGIY
;
A
#
# COMPACT_ATOMS: atom_id res chain seq x y z
N MET A 1 -18.60 -40.44 23.81
CA MET A 1 -18.43 -39.42 22.74
C MET A 1 -17.59 -38.27 23.30
N LYS A 2 -16.27 -38.26 23.04
CA LYS A 2 -15.37 -37.17 23.45
C LYS A 2 -15.24 -36.20 22.28
N LYS A 3 -15.63 -34.94 22.50
CA LYS A 3 -15.46 -33.84 21.54
C LYS A 3 -13.97 -33.43 21.56
N PHE A 4 -13.28 -33.64 20.44
CA PHE A 4 -11.96 -33.07 20.20
C PHE A 4 -12.16 -31.69 19.57
N THR A 5 -11.87 -30.64 20.34
CA THR A 5 -11.78 -29.27 19.84
C THR A 5 -10.38 -29.08 19.27
N VAL A 6 -10.26 -29.04 17.94
CA VAL A 6 -9.02 -28.67 17.26
C VAL A 6 -8.91 -27.15 17.28
N ILE A 7 -7.99 -26.63 18.10
CA ILE A 7 -7.59 -25.22 18.06
C ILE A 7 -6.59 -25.09 16.91
N LEU A 8 -7.03 -24.46 15.82
CA LEU A 8 -6.17 -24.09 14.71
C LEU A 8 -5.36 -22.84 15.12
N LEU A 9 -4.11 -23.06 15.53
CA LEU A 9 -3.16 -21.99 15.82
C LEU A 9 -2.72 -21.37 14.48
N ILE A 10 -3.31 -20.24 14.10
CA ILE A 10 -2.83 -19.44 12.98
C ILE A 10 -1.52 -18.78 13.44
N LEU A 11 -0.39 -19.41 13.09
CA LEU A 11 0.92 -18.79 13.16
C LEU A 11 0.92 -17.59 12.23
N PHE A 12 0.91 -16.39 12.81
CA PHE A 12 1.32 -15.18 12.12
C PHE A 12 2.73 -15.44 11.60
N ALA A 13 2.85 -15.60 10.28
CA ALA A 13 4.12 -15.43 9.59
C ALA A 13 4.49 -13.96 9.76
N SER A 14 5.26 -13.65 10.80
CA SER A 14 6.17 -12.53 10.74
C SER A 14 7.03 -12.76 9.50
N GLU A 15 6.90 -11.89 8.51
CA GLU A 15 7.94 -11.73 7.50
C GLU A 15 9.20 -11.36 8.28
N VAL A 16 10.00 -12.38 8.61
CA VAL A 16 11.40 -12.19 8.93
C VAL A 16 11.94 -11.56 7.67
N PHE A 17 12.19 -10.24 7.71
CA PHE A 17 12.92 -9.53 6.68
C PHE A 17 14.21 -10.31 6.45
N ALA A 18 14.22 -11.16 5.42
CA ALA A 18 15.41 -11.89 5.04
C ALA A 18 16.45 -10.83 4.71
N GLN A 19 17.50 -10.76 5.52
CA GLN A 19 18.58 -9.81 5.32
C GLN A 19 19.17 -10.09 3.94
N LYS A 20 19.01 -9.14 3.01
CA LYS A 20 19.46 -9.27 1.63
C LYS A 20 20.98 -9.50 1.65
N GLU A 21 21.42 -10.70 1.27
CA GLU A 21 22.83 -11.01 1.04
C GLU A 21 23.33 -10.13 -0.11
N ASN A 22 24.28 -9.26 0.15
CA ASN A 22 24.88 -8.39 -0.86
C ASN A 22 26.18 -9.00 -1.39
N GLN A 23 26.51 -8.71 -2.64
CA GLN A 23 27.84 -8.95 -3.19
C GLN A 23 28.56 -7.61 -3.35
N PHE A 24 29.75 -7.50 -2.78
CA PHE A 24 30.64 -6.35 -2.88
C PHE A 24 31.87 -6.67 -3.72
N VAL A 25 32.25 -5.76 -4.61
CA VAL A 25 33.48 -5.82 -5.38
C VAL A 25 34.27 -4.54 -5.10
N PHE A 26 35.45 -4.66 -4.51
CA PHE A 26 36.35 -3.54 -4.24
C PHE A 26 37.46 -3.52 -5.28
N LEU A 27 37.55 -2.43 -6.00
CA LEU A 27 38.56 -2.14 -7.01
C LEU A 27 39.38 -0.94 -6.54
N PHE A 28 40.63 -1.18 -6.19
CA PHE A 28 41.56 -0.12 -5.81
C PHE A 28 42.57 0.10 -6.91
N ASP A 29 42.66 1.34 -7.38
CA ASP A 29 43.63 1.74 -8.38
C ASP A 29 45.04 1.55 -7.82
N ASN A 30 45.87 0.89 -8.59
CA ASN A 30 47.20 0.45 -8.26
C ASN A 30 48.20 0.81 -9.37
N SER A 31 47.84 1.77 -10.21
CA SER A 31 48.70 2.36 -11.24
C SER A 31 49.81 3.23 -10.65
N GLY A 32 50.70 3.70 -11.52
CA GLY A 32 51.78 4.62 -11.17
C GLY A 32 51.32 5.98 -10.68
N SER A 33 50.17 6.48 -11.12
CA SER A 33 49.67 7.79 -10.68
C SER A 33 49.25 7.78 -9.21
N MET A 34 48.94 6.60 -8.67
CA MET A 34 48.64 6.38 -7.26
C MET A 34 49.89 6.26 -6.36
N TRP A 35 51.10 6.36 -6.89
CA TRP A 35 52.37 6.07 -6.19
C TRP A 35 52.47 6.67 -4.78
N SER A 36 52.23 7.98 -4.67
CA SER A 36 52.34 8.74 -3.41
C SER A 36 51.45 8.14 -2.31
N TYR A 37 50.22 7.72 -2.66
CA TYR A 37 49.26 7.16 -1.72
C TYR A 37 49.67 5.78 -1.16
N TYR A 38 50.48 5.03 -1.90
CA TYR A 38 50.92 3.70 -1.48
C TYR A 38 52.22 3.68 -0.70
N ARG A 39 53.11 4.66 -0.93
CA ARG A 39 54.48 4.66 -0.39
C ARG A 39 54.73 5.69 0.69
N GLN A 40 54.05 6.83 0.68
CA GLN A 40 54.33 7.89 1.64
C GLN A 40 53.78 7.52 3.03
N PRO A 41 54.60 7.57 4.10
CA PRO A 41 54.16 7.20 5.45
C PRO A 41 53.00 8.04 5.99
N GLN A 42 52.89 9.29 5.56
CA GLN A 42 51.81 10.20 5.91
C GLN A 42 50.49 9.90 5.20
N SER A 43 50.48 9.03 4.18
CA SER A 43 49.26 8.76 3.43
C SER A 43 48.23 8.00 4.27
N THR A 44 46.98 8.45 4.21
CA THR A 44 45.85 7.80 4.88
C THR A 44 45.12 6.81 3.97
N PHE A 45 45.52 6.68 2.71
CA PHE A 45 44.85 5.88 1.70
C PHE A 45 44.65 4.41 2.08
N ARG A 46 45.69 3.74 2.60
CA ARG A 46 45.59 2.34 3.06
C ARG A 46 44.61 2.21 4.23
N LEU A 47 44.64 3.16 5.16
CA LEU A 47 43.70 3.18 6.29
C LEU A 47 42.26 3.39 5.81
N PHE A 48 42.06 4.29 4.83
CA PHE A 48 40.78 4.51 4.18
C PHE A 48 40.26 3.23 3.52
N CYS A 49 41.07 2.58 2.67
CA CYS A 49 40.68 1.35 1.96
C CYS A 49 40.33 0.22 2.94
N LYS A 50 41.15 0.02 3.98
CA LYS A 50 40.87 -0.96 5.04
C LYS A 50 39.53 -0.70 5.74
N THR A 51 39.29 0.56 6.10
CA THR A 51 38.07 0.97 6.82
C THR A 51 36.84 0.86 5.91
N LEU A 52 36.97 1.23 4.64
CA LEU A 52 35.90 1.09 3.64
C LEU A 52 35.48 -0.36 3.48
N ILE A 53 36.43 -1.29 3.31
CA ILE A 53 36.14 -2.73 3.23
C ILE A 53 35.38 -3.18 4.48
N LYS A 54 35.95 -2.90 5.66
CA LYS A 54 35.41 -3.32 6.95
C LYS A 54 33.98 -2.81 7.20
N ASN A 55 33.70 -1.56 6.83
CA ASN A 55 32.41 -0.93 7.10
C ASN A 55 31.34 -1.22 6.03
N SER A 56 31.74 -1.74 4.86
CA SER A 56 30.81 -2.05 3.77
C SER A 56 30.15 -3.41 3.93
N VAL A 57 30.91 -4.42 4.34
CA VAL A 57 30.46 -5.82 4.34
C VAL A 57 29.90 -6.27 5.69
N LYS A 58 28.93 -7.17 5.66
CA LYS A 58 28.38 -7.91 6.80
C LYS A 58 28.74 -9.39 6.68
N LYS A 59 28.58 -10.14 7.77
CA LYS A 59 29.02 -11.54 7.89
C LYS A 59 28.54 -12.45 6.74
N ASP A 60 27.29 -12.28 6.31
CA ASP A 60 26.67 -13.14 5.30
C ASP A 60 26.86 -12.63 3.86
N ASP A 61 27.51 -11.49 3.66
CA ASP A 61 27.76 -10.93 2.33
C ASP A 61 28.87 -11.70 1.60
N LYS A 62 28.96 -11.48 0.28
CA LYS A 62 30.12 -11.90 -0.53
C LYS A 62 30.99 -10.70 -0.85
N ALA A 63 32.30 -10.92 -0.89
CA ALA A 63 33.26 -9.88 -1.18
C ALA A 63 34.36 -10.37 -2.13
N ASP A 64 34.69 -9.52 -3.10
CA ASP A 64 35.87 -9.62 -3.93
C ASP A 64 36.72 -8.37 -3.70
N VAL A 65 38.00 -8.52 -3.36
CA VAL A 65 38.92 -7.39 -3.15
C VAL A 65 40.05 -7.48 -4.16
N MET A 66 40.23 -6.42 -4.92
CA MET A 66 41.06 -6.41 -6.13
C MET A 66 41.88 -5.12 -6.24
N LEU A 67 43.11 -5.26 -6.73
CA LEU A 67 43.94 -4.15 -7.19
C LEU A 67 43.85 -4.09 -8.72
N PHE A 68 43.64 -2.91 -9.29
CA PHE A 68 43.58 -2.77 -10.74
C PHE A 68 44.62 -1.78 -11.28
N THR A 69 45.05 -2.07 -12.49
CA THR A 69 45.82 -1.22 -13.41
C THR A 69 45.40 -1.65 -14.83
N LYS A 70 45.99 -1.09 -15.89
CA LYS A 70 45.79 -1.58 -17.24
C LYS A 70 46.43 -2.96 -17.40
N THR A 71 45.71 -3.91 -18.00
CA THR A 71 46.34 -5.18 -18.39
C THR A 71 47.39 -4.94 -19.47
N ASP A 72 48.63 -5.35 -19.21
CA ASP A 72 49.74 -5.28 -20.16
C ASP A 72 50.51 -6.61 -20.19
N PRO A 73 50.11 -7.55 -21.07
CA PRO A 73 50.76 -8.85 -21.16
C PRO A 73 52.23 -8.75 -21.60
N LYS A 74 52.62 -7.70 -22.34
CA LYS A 74 54.01 -7.52 -22.80
C LYS A 74 54.92 -7.19 -21.63
N ARG A 75 54.41 -6.43 -20.66
CA ARG A 75 55.12 -6.09 -19.41
C ARG A 75 54.87 -7.11 -18.30
N GLY A 76 54.10 -8.17 -18.55
CA GLY A 76 53.76 -9.18 -17.53
C GLY A 76 52.73 -8.72 -16.50
N ILE A 77 52.01 -7.63 -16.75
CA ILE A 77 51.01 -7.07 -15.83
C ILE A 77 49.65 -7.68 -16.14
N ALA A 78 49.17 -8.55 -15.25
CA ALA A 78 47.80 -9.07 -15.26
C ALA A 78 46.93 -8.29 -14.28
N SER A 79 45.81 -7.73 -14.76
CA SER A 79 44.88 -6.93 -13.96
C SER A 79 43.43 -7.46 -14.10
N PRO A 80 42.56 -7.30 -13.08
CA PRO A 80 42.92 -6.95 -11.72
C PRO A 80 43.63 -8.10 -11.01
N LYS A 81 44.48 -7.77 -10.05
CA LYS A 81 45.05 -8.74 -9.11
C LYS A 81 44.07 -8.96 -7.97
N VAL A 82 43.54 -10.18 -7.88
CA VAL A 82 42.63 -10.57 -6.81
C VAL A 82 43.41 -10.78 -5.51
N LEU A 83 43.06 -10.05 -4.45
CA LEU A 83 43.61 -10.21 -3.11
C LEU A 83 42.73 -11.13 -2.24
N PHE A 84 41.42 -11.14 -2.51
CA PHE A 84 40.42 -11.96 -1.85
C PHE A 84 39.19 -12.17 -2.74
N SER A 85 38.56 -13.34 -2.63
CA SER A 85 37.27 -13.66 -3.25
C SER A 85 36.57 -14.71 -2.41
N GLY A 86 35.38 -14.43 -1.90
CA GLY A 86 34.65 -15.38 -1.06
C GLY A 86 33.57 -14.74 -0.19
N ASN A 87 33.19 -15.45 0.86
CA ASN A 87 32.26 -14.96 1.89
C ASN A 87 32.96 -13.93 2.79
N ALA A 88 32.24 -12.88 3.18
CA ALA A 88 32.79 -11.78 3.96
C ALA A 88 33.18 -12.17 5.40
N ASP A 89 32.66 -13.27 5.93
CA ASP A 89 33.09 -13.84 7.23
C ASP A 89 34.56 -14.28 7.25
N ALA A 90 35.09 -14.70 6.09
CA ALA A 90 36.48 -15.07 5.90
C ALA A 90 37.38 -13.88 5.50
N LEU A 91 36.82 -12.69 5.30
CA LEU A 91 37.57 -11.51 4.89
C LEU A 91 38.26 -10.87 6.10
N ILE A 92 39.59 -10.89 6.11
CA ILE A 92 40.42 -10.24 7.13
C ILE A 92 41.11 -9.01 6.53
N PRO A 93 40.61 -7.78 6.75
CA PRO A 93 41.14 -6.57 6.11
C PRO A 93 42.64 -6.35 6.33
N GLU A 94 43.17 -6.73 7.49
CA GLU A 94 44.60 -6.65 7.82
C GLU A 94 45.46 -7.51 6.88
N GLU A 95 45.01 -8.72 6.54
CA GLU A 95 45.72 -9.60 5.60
C GLU A 95 45.69 -9.05 4.17
N ILE A 96 44.59 -8.40 3.78
CA ILE A 96 44.50 -7.69 2.50
C ILE A 96 45.53 -6.57 2.44
N MET A 97 45.62 -5.76 3.50
CA MET A 97 46.55 -4.63 3.56
C MET A 97 48.02 -5.05 3.47
N ASN A 98 48.37 -6.24 3.96
CA ASN A 98 49.73 -6.81 3.79
C ASN A 98 50.06 -7.14 2.33
N LYS A 99 49.06 -7.45 1.51
CA LYS A 99 49.20 -7.74 0.07
C LYS A 99 49.00 -6.50 -0.81
N PHE A 100 48.70 -5.36 -0.21
CA PHE A 100 48.33 -4.10 -0.85
C PHE A 100 49.56 -3.31 -1.32
N ASN A 101 50.31 -3.90 -2.26
CA ASN A 101 51.54 -3.36 -2.81
C ASN A 101 51.33 -2.94 -4.26
N LEU A 102 52.08 -1.93 -4.71
CA LEU A 102 52.04 -1.47 -6.10
C LEU A 102 52.48 -2.59 -7.05
N MET A 103 51.73 -2.75 -8.13
CA MET A 103 52.00 -3.68 -9.21
C MET A 103 53.03 -3.08 -10.16
N THR A 104 54.10 -3.84 -10.39
CA THR A 104 55.15 -3.50 -11.36
C THR A 104 55.19 -4.55 -12.47
N GLY A 105 55.58 -4.12 -13.67
CA GLY A 105 55.91 -5.03 -14.75
C GLY A 105 57.28 -5.67 -14.57
N ASN A 106 57.65 -6.53 -15.53
CA ASN A 106 58.99 -7.13 -15.63
C ASN A 106 60.11 -6.10 -15.85
N ASP A 107 59.74 -4.85 -16.13
CA ASP A 107 60.63 -3.70 -16.29
C ASP A 107 60.74 -2.84 -15.01
N ASP A 108 60.25 -3.33 -13.87
CA ASP A 108 60.19 -2.66 -12.56
C ASP A 108 59.42 -1.33 -12.55
N ARG A 109 58.74 -0.99 -13.64
CA ARG A 109 57.91 0.20 -13.74
C ARG A 109 56.47 -0.13 -13.36
N THR A 110 55.76 0.85 -12.82
CA THR A 110 54.32 0.73 -12.51
C THR A 110 53.47 0.66 -13.78
N GLY A 111 52.24 0.16 -13.65
CA GLY A 111 51.25 0.17 -14.73
C GLY A 111 50.56 1.53 -14.89
N THR A 112 49.81 1.70 -15.98
CA THR A 112 48.92 2.85 -16.20
C THR A 112 47.49 2.52 -15.75
N THR A 113 46.63 3.50 -15.59
CA THR A 113 45.22 3.35 -15.21
C THR A 113 44.36 3.05 -16.43
N ASP A 114 43.46 2.06 -16.34
CA ASP A 114 42.36 1.85 -17.29
C ASP A 114 41.04 1.69 -16.53
N LEU A 115 40.29 2.79 -16.42
CA LEU A 115 39.03 2.82 -15.65
C LEU A 115 37.90 2.03 -16.32
N ILE A 116 37.91 1.91 -17.65
CA ILE A 116 36.90 1.16 -18.40
C ILE A 116 37.11 -0.34 -18.19
N GLU A 117 38.35 -0.80 -18.32
CA GLU A 117 38.71 -2.18 -18.04
C GLU A 117 38.39 -2.55 -16.58
N ALA A 118 38.71 -1.66 -15.64
CA ALA A 118 38.43 -1.86 -14.22
C ALA A 118 36.93 -2.06 -13.94
N ILE A 119 36.07 -1.15 -14.43
CA ILE A 119 34.63 -1.28 -14.19
C ILE A 119 34.04 -2.50 -14.90
N ASP A 120 34.48 -2.84 -16.11
CA ASP A 120 33.99 -4.02 -16.84
C ASP A 120 34.36 -5.32 -16.13
N LYS A 121 35.58 -5.42 -15.60
CA LYS A 121 36.01 -6.58 -14.81
C LYS A 121 35.33 -6.62 -13.43
N GLY A 122 35.07 -5.46 -12.83
CA GLY A 122 34.26 -5.35 -11.62
C GLY A 122 32.83 -5.86 -11.82
N ILE A 123 32.20 -5.47 -12.93
CA ILE A 123 30.88 -5.97 -13.32
C ILE A 123 30.91 -7.47 -13.58
N ALA A 124 31.93 -7.98 -14.27
CA ALA A 124 32.07 -9.41 -14.56
C ALA A 124 32.28 -10.26 -13.30
N ALA A 125 32.83 -9.69 -12.23
CA ALA A 125 32.96 -10.37 -10.93
C ALA A 125 31.61 -10.56 -10.21
N ILE A 126 30.58 -9.78 -10.55
CA ILE A 126 29.24 -9.92 -9.94
C ILE A 126 28.56 -11.19 -10.46
N LYS A 127 28.46 -12.20 -9.58
CA LYS A 127 27.84 -13.50 -9.88
C LYS A 127 26.32 -13.42 -9.78
N GLY A 128 25.81 -12.62 -8.83
CA GLY A 128 24.38 -12.44 -8.58
C GLY A 128 23.64 -11.58 -9.61
N ASN A 129 22.40 -11.21 -9.28
CA ASN A 129 21.59 -10.28 -10.09
C ASN A 129 21.96 -8.82 -9.83
N THR A 130 22.38 -8.49 -8.61
CA THR A 130 22.73 -7.14 -8.19
C THR A 130 23.98 -7.20 -7.33
N GLY A 131 24.87 -6.22 -7.48
CA GLY A 131 26.09 -6.10 -6.69
C GLY A 131 26.53 -4.64 -6.54
N ILE A 132 27.35 -4.41 -5.53
CA ILE A 132 27.91 -3.11 -5.19
C ILE A 132 29.39 -3.12 -5.57
N ILE A 133 29.83 -2.14 -6.34
CA ILE A 133 31.21 -1.94 -6.73
C ILE A 133 31.72 -0.68 -6.05
N TRP A 134 32.76 -0.82 -5.25
CA TRP A 134 33.57 0.28 -4.78
C TRP A 134 34.78 0.43 -5.69
N LEU A 135 34.86 1.52 -6.45
CA LEU A 135 36.01 1.84 -7.31
C LEU A 135 36.74 3.06 -6.76
N ILE A 136 38.02 2.91 -6.40
CA ILE A 136 38.83 3.96 -5.78
C ILE A 136 39.99 4.30 -6.70
N THR A 137 40.15 5.57 -7.10
CA THR A 137 41.14 6.04 -8.09
C THR A 137 41.44 7.53 -7.90
N ASP A 138 42.59 8.02 -8.35
CA ASP A 138 42.88 9.46 -8.48
C ASP A 138 42.12 10.13 -9.64
N ASN A 139 41.33 9.34 -10.39
CA ASN A 139 40.46 9.79 -11.48
C ASN A 139 41.22 10.21 -12.75
N ILE A 140 42.45 9.73 -12.92
CA ILE A 140 43.28 9.94 -14.10
C ILE A 140 43.26 8.64 -14.93
N ASN A 141 42.67 8.66 -16.13
CA ASN A 141 42.64 7.51 -17.03
C ASN A 141 43.72 7.65 -18.11
N ASP A 142 44.93 7.17 -17.86
CA ASP A 142 46.09 7.30 -18.76
C ASP A 142 46.37 6.01 -19.57
N ASN A 143 45.32 5.26 -19.90
CA ASN A 143 45.44 3.99 -20.63
C ASN A 143 46.07 4.13 -22.03
N SER A 144 46.06 5.32 -22.64
CA SER A 144 46.75 5.63 -23.90
C SER A 144 47.25 7.08 -23.92
N GLY A 145 48.47 7.30 -23.45
CA GLY A 145 49.14 8.60 -23.49
C GLY A 145 48.86 9.49 -22.26
N SER A 146 49.46 10.68 -22.26
CA SER A 146 49.36 11.69 -21.18
C SER A 146 48.67 12.97 -21.68
N GLY A 147 48.21 13.82 -20.76
CA GLY A 147 47.59 15.10 -21.11
C GLY A 147 46.19 14.94 -21.74
N ASP A 148 45.96 15.53 -22.92
CA ASP A 148 44.65 15.58 -23.57
C ASP A 148 44.05 14.18 -23.83
N SER A 149 44.87 13.19 -24.17
CA SER A 149 44.40 11.82 -24.35
C SER A 149 43.86 11.23 -23.05
N SER A 150 44.53 11.47 -21.92
CA SER A 150 44.05 11.01 -20.61
C SER A 150 42.74 11.68 -20.24
N TYR A 151 42.58 12.97 -20.53
CA TYR A 151 41.32 13.67 -20.34
C TYR A 151 40.17 13.06 -21.16
N MET A 152 40.39 12.78 -22.46
CA MET A 152 39.38 12.16 -23.32
C MET A 152 39.00 10.75 -22.84
N ASN A 153 39.98 9.96 -22.41
CA ASN A 153 39.76 8.63 -21.85
C ASN A 153 38.94 8.68 -20.54
N THR A 154 39.17 9.69 -19.70
CA THR A 154 38.34 9.91 -18.50
C THR A 154 36.91 10.33 -18.87
N LEU A 155 36.72 11.13 -19.93
CA LEU A 155 35.39 11.46 -20.45
C LEU A 155 34.62 10.23 -20.96
N GLU A 156 35.30 9.29 -21.63
CA GLU A 156 34.69 8.03 -22.09
C GLU A 156 34.22 7.16 -20.92
N TYR A 157 35.01 7.09 -19.84
CA TYR A 157 34.60 6.42 -18.60
C TYR A 157 33.31 7.02 -18.04
N TYR A 158 33.22 8.36 -17.94
CA TYR A 158 31.98 9.01 -17.49
C TYR A 158 30.79 8.76 -18.41
N LYS A 159 31.02 8.77 -19.73
CA LYS A 159 29.98 8.44 -20.71
C LYS A 159 29.42 7.05 -20.44
N LYS A 160 30.27 6.05 -20.22
CA LYS A 160 29.87 4.67 -19.88
C LYS A 160 29.07 4.60 -18.59
N LEU A 161 29.52 5.27 -17.51
CA LEU A 161 28.79 5.33 -16.25
C LEU A 161 27.37 5.90 -16.41
N ARG A 162 27.22 6.90 -17.29
CA ARG A 162 25.92 7.53 -17.58
C ARG A 162 25.02 6.62 -18.42
N THR A 163 25.56 6.05 -19.50
CA THR A 163 24.76 5.37 -20.54
C THR A 163 24.48 3.91 -20.26
N ASP A 164 25.28 3.18 -19.47
CA ASP A 164 24.98 1.79 -19.13
C ASP A 164 23.73 1.75 -18.24
N SER A 165 22.63 1.22 -18.78
CA SER A 165 21.36 1.11 -18.07
C SER A 165 21.43 0.16 -16.88
N ARG A 166 22.36 -0.78 -16.84
CA ARG A 166 22.54 -1.74 -15.72
C ARG A 166 23.32 -1.15 -14.55
N ILE A 167 24.05 -0.05 -14.77
CA ILE A 167 24.56 0.78 -13.67
C ILE A 167 23.38 1.61 -13.18
N GLN A 168 22.74 1.18 -12.10
CA GLN A 168 21.47 1.72 -11.65
C GLN A 168 21.67 2.88 -10.68
N LYS A 169 22.77 2.88 -9.92
CA LYS A 169 23.07 3.92 -8.94
C LYS A 169 24.56 4.20 -8.85
N ILE A 170 24.93 5.48 -8.67
CA ILE A 170 26.30 5.93 -8.50
C ILE A 170 26.33 7.04 -7.45
N LEU A 171 27.09 6.81 -6.39
CA LEU A 171 27.55 7.84 -5.46
C LEU A 171 29.04 8.06 -5.64
N LEU A 172 29.49 9.31 -5.57
CA LEU A 172 30.89 9.68 -5.69
C LEU A 172 31.32 10.48 -4.46
N PHE A 173 32.42 10.06 -3.84
CA PHE A 173 33.00 10.71 -2.68
C PHE A 173 34.39 11.26 -3.05
N PRO A 174 34.55 12.59 -3.15
CA PRO A 174 35.86 13.21 -3.36
C PRO A 174 36.61 13.28 -2.03
N ILE A 175 37.74 12.57 -1.92
CA ILE A 175 38.55 12.49 -0.70
C ILE A 175 39.80 13.37 -0.86
N PRO A 176 39.86 14.54 -0.21
CA PRO A 176 41.05 15.39 -0.25
C PRO A 176 42.18 14.77 0.56
N GLU A 177 43.34 14.62 -0.05
CA GLU A 177 44.58 14.15 0.59
C GLU A 177 45.77 14.69 -0.20
N VAL A 178 46.44 15.70 0.37
CA VAL A 178 47.56 16.38 -0.28
C VAL A 178 48.87 15.70 0.10
N LEU A 179 49.58 15.20 -0.90
CA LEU A 179 50.87 14.53 -0.80
C LEU A 179 51.83 15.16 -1.82
N THR A 180 53.03 15.52 -1.38
CA THR A 180 54.05 16.15 -2.24
C THR A 180 55.28 15.27 -2.34
N GLU A 181 55.72 14.98 -3.55
CA GLU A 181 56.94 14.22 -3.84
C GLU A 181 57.76 14.96 -4.91
N GLY A 182 58.85 15.61 -4.49
CA GLY A 182 59.62 16.46 -5.40
C GLY A 182 58.77 17.61 -5.96
N THR A 183 58.60 17.66 -7.29
CA THR A 183 57.77 18.65 -7.99
C THR A 183 56.31 18.23 -8.15
N ASP A 184 55.99 16.96 -7.92
CA ASP A 184 54.65 16.42 -8.14
C ASP A 184 53.82 16.51 -6.86
N THR A 185 52.56 16.89 -7.00
CA THR A 185 51.62 17.00 -5.88
C THR A 185 50.33 16.26 -6.20
N SER A 186 50.06 15.19 -5.47
CA SER A 186 48.78 14.48 -5.46
C SER A 186 47.84 15.20 -4.50
N LYS A 187 46.60 15.49 -4.90
CA LYS A 187 45.68 16.33 -4.10
C LYS A 187 44.51 15.57 -3.48
N GLY A 188 44.21 14.38 -3.98
CA GLY A 188 43.19 13.49 -3.44
C GLY A 188 42.80 12.39 -4.42
N TYR A 189 41.79 11.62 -4.03
CA TYR A 189 41.25 10.52 -4.81
C TYR A 189 39.73 10.48 -4.72
N MET A 190 39.11 9.72 -5.61
CA MET A 190 37.68 9.44 -5.67
C MET A 190 37.38 8.07 -5.12
N ALA A 191 36.30 7.95 -4.35
CA ALA A 191 35.64 6.68 -4.10
C ALA A 191 34.26 6.68 -4.78
N TYR A 192 34.09 5.82 -5.77
CA TYR A 192 32.81 5.57 -6.43
C TYR A 192 32.11 4.39 -5.76
N GLY A 193 30.91 4.62 -5.24
CA GLY A 193 29.98 3.58 -4.83
C GLY A 193 28.97 3.34 -5.94
N ILE A 194 29.07 2.21 -6.63
CA ILE A 194 28.29 1.90 -7.84
C ILE A 194 27.40 0.70 -7.55
N VAL A 195 26.11 0.79 -7.88
CA VAL A 195 25.19 -0.35 -7.86
C VAL A 195 24.97 -0.81 -9.28
N TYR A 196 25.38 -2.04 -9.56
CA TYR A 196 25.13 -2.73 -10.81
C TYR A 196 24.01 -3.75 -10.62
N SER A 197 23.07 -3.81 -11.56
CA SER A 197 22.01 -4.82 -11.57
C SER A 197 21.67 -5.28 -12.98
N LYS A 198 21.52 -6.59 -13.15
CA LYS A 198 21.04 -7.21 -14.39
C LYS A 198 19.58 -6.85 -14.68
N ASN A 199 18.80 -6.59 -13.61
CA ASN A 199 17.39 -6.20 -13.67
C ASN A 199 17.20 -4.76 -13.19
N ASN A 200 16.16 -4.08 -13.67
CA ASN A 200 15.79 -2.76 -13.15
C ASN A 200 15.43 -2.86 -11.66
N LEU A 201 15.99 -1.95 -10.86
CA LEU A 201 15.71 -1.88 -9.44
C LEU A 201 14.44 -1.07 -9.19
N SER A 202 13.66 -1.47 -8.19
CA SER A 202 12.54 -0.65 -7.71
C SER A 202 13.07 0.60 -6.99
N GLN A 203 12.20 1.61 -6.79
CA GLN A 203 12.55 2.78 -5.97
C GLN A 203 12.99 2.36 -4.56
N GLN A 204 12.29 1.40 -3.96
CA GLN A 204 12.62 0.89 -2.63
C GLN A 204 14.00 0.22 -2.60
N ASP A 205 14.37 -0.54 -3.64
CA ASP A 205 15.71 -1.13 -3.76
C ASP A 205 16.79 -0.04 -3.89
N LEU A 206 16.52 1.01 -4.67
CA LEU A 206 17.47 2.12 -4.87
C LEU A 206 17.68 2.94 -3.60
N GLU A 207 16.62 3.14 -2.81
CA GLU A 207 16.69 3.74 -1.47
C GLU A 207 17.47 2.86 -0.49
N TYR A 208 17.24 1.54 -0.51
CA TYR A 208 18.03 0.58 0.27
C TYR A 208 19.52 0.68 -0.05
N TYR A 209 19.90 0.63 -1.33
CA TYR A 209 21.31 0.72 -1.72
C TYR A 209 21.93 2.10 -1.48
N ASP A 210 21.14 3.19 -1.50
CA ASP A 210 21.59 4.52 -1.04
C ASP A 210 22.01 4.47 0.42
N GLY A 211 21.16 3.86 1.27
CA GLY A 211 21.46 3.63 2.67
C GLY A 211 22.71 2.80 2.89
N VAL A 212 22.90 1.72 2.12
CA VAL A 212 24.12 0.88 2.19
C VAL A 212 25.36 1.70 1.84
N LEU A 213 25.36 2.40 0.71
CA LEU A 213 26.53 3.15 0.24
C LEU A 213 26.88 4.34 1.14
N ARG A 214 25.89 5.06 1.69
CA ARG A 214 26.13 6.18 2.62
C ARG A 214 26.45 5.72 4.03
N GLY A 215 25.99 4.52 4.41
CA GLY A 215 26.16 3.92 5.74
C GLY A 215 27.59 3.46 6.07
N VAL A 216 28.51 3.47 5.11
CA VAL A 216 29.90 2.98 5.29
C VAL A 216 30.80 3.91 6.12
N GLY A 217 30.30 5.09 6.51
CA GLY A 217 30.99 6.01 7.41
C GLY A 217 32.01 6.96 6.76
N ILE A 218 31.95 7.14 5.43
CA ILE A 218 32.70 8.22 4.75
C ILE A 218 32.12 9.57 5.18
N ARG A 219 32.97 10.46 5.70
CA ARG A 219 32.54 11.79 6.20
C ARG A 219 32.31 12.80 5.09
N GLN A 220 33.02 12.67 3.97
CA GLN A 220 32.84 13.52 2.80
C GLN A 220 31.43 13.34 2.24
N LYS A 221 30.82 14.44 1.84
CA LYS A 221 29.47 14.40 1.24
C LYS A 221 29.54 13.69 -0.11
N ALA A 222 28.68 12.69 -0.27
CA ALA A 222 28.55 11.98 -1.54
C ALA A 222 27.80 12.83 -2.56
N ILE A 223 28.30 12.85 -3.77
CA ILE A 223 27.62 13.37 -4.95
C ILE A 223 26.84 12.23 -5.57
N THR A 224 25.53 12.40 -5.72
CA THR A 224 24.71 11.44 -6.46
C THR A 224 24.90 11.71 -7.94
N LEU A 225 25.45 10.77 -8.70
CA LEU A 225 25.57 10.88 -10.16
C LEU A 225 24.41 10.15 -10.88
N LYS A 226 23.82 9.13 -10.24
CA LYS A 226 22.71 8.35 -10.78
C LYS A 226 21.94 7.60 -9.69
N PRO A 227 20.62 7.40 -9.81
CA PRO A 227 19.70 8.26 -10.56
C PRO A 227 19.52 9.59 -9.81
N LEU A 228 19.17 10.64 -10.54
CA LEU A 228 18.95 11.98 -9.97
C LEU A 228 17.47 12.34 -9.85
N ASP A 229 16.59 11.47 -10.33
CA ASP A 229 15.14 11.61 -10.33
C ASP A 229 14.45 10.82 -9.21
N ILE A 230 15.22 10.23 -8.28
CA ILE A 230 14.69 9.43 -7.17
C ILE A 230 15.19 9.98 -5.83
N GLY A 231 14.27 10.34 -4.95
CA GLY A 231 14.58 10.80 -3.58
C GLY A 231 15.35 12.12 -3.50
N THR A 232 15.45 12.86 -4.61
CA THR A 232 16.28 14.07 -4.72
C THR A 232 15.57 15.35 -4.31
N ILE A 233 14.25 15.39 -4.41
CA ILE A 233 13.43 16.49 -3.91
C ILE A 233 12.27 15.89 -3.14
N VAL A 234 12.17 16.23 -1.86
CA VAL A 234 11.23 15.63 -0.90
C VAL A 234 10.35 16.69 -0.30
N LEU A 235 9.04 16.45 -0.28
CA LEU A 235 8.10 17.22 0.52
C LEU A 235 8.15 16.71 1.97
N LYS A 236 8.41 17.60 2.92
CA LYS A 236 8.50 17.28 4.34
C LYS A 236 7.42 18.01 5.12
N PRO A 237 6.43 17.29 5.68
CA PRO A 237 5.53 17.85 6.65
C PRO A 237 6.26 18.06 7.98
N LYS A 238 5.98 19.18 8.66
CA LYS A 238 6.40 19.42 10.03
C LYS A 238 5.41 18.76 10.97
N ILE A 239 5.93 18.20 12.07
CA ILE A 239 5.09 17.62 13.13
C ILE A 239 4.18 18.72 13.67
N THR A 240 2.87 18.47 13.63
CA THR A 240 1.88 19.43 14.10
C THR A 240 1.96 19.55 15.61
N GLN A 241 2.37 20.72 16.11
CA GLN A 241 2.52 20.99 17.55
C GLN A 241 1.25 21.56 18.19
N SER A 242 0.30 22.03 17.38
CA SER A 242 -0.95 22.61 17.83
C SER A 242 -1.97 21.55 18.26
N ARG A 243 -3.02 21.98 18.96
CA ARG A 243 -4.12 21.09 19.34
C ARG A 243 -4.79 20.54 18.09
N ILE A 244 -4.79 19.21 17.99
CA ILE A 244 -5.49 18.45 16.95
C ILE A 244 -6.98 18.84 17.00
N THR A 245 -7.53 19.25 15.85
CA THR A 245 -8.90 19.80 15.73
C THR A 245 -9.70 18.97 14.72
N GLU A 246 -10.98 18.74 15.00
CA GLU A 246 -11.89 18.05 14.08
C GLU A 246 -11.99 18.80 12.74
N GLY A 247 -12.08 18.04 11.65
CA GLY A 247 -12.15 18.56 10.29
C GLY A 247 -10.83 19.12 9.76
N LYS A 248 -9.71 18.91 10.46
CA LYS A 248 -8.38 19.36 10.04
C LYS A 248 -7.40 18.23 9.83
N LEU A 249 -6.42 18.47 8.95
CA LEU A 249 -5.28 17.58 8.73
C LEU A 249 -4.12 17.95 9.65
N PHE A 250 -3.41 16.94 10.15
CA PHE A 250 -2.21 17.08 10.96
C PHE A 250 -1.18 16.01 10.60
N TYR A 251 0.09 16.23 10.95
CA TYR A 251 1.17 15.25 10.74
C TYR A 251 1.66 14.72 12.08
N ASP A 252 1.64 13.39 12.26
CA ASP A 252 1.99 12.73 13.52
C ASP A 252 3.49 12.36 13.65
N GLY A 253 4.29 12.66 12.63
CA GLY A 253 5.70 12.25 12.54
C GLY A 253 5.95 11.12 11.55
N THR A 254 4.91 10.37 11.18
CA THR A 254 4.97 9.24 10.25
C THR A 254 4.03 9.39 9.05
N MET A 255 2.84 9.94 9.27
CA MET A 255 1.82 10.10 8.23
C MET A 255 0.94 11.32 8.46
N LEU A 256 0.32 11.80 7.39
CA LEU A 256 -0.74 12.80 7.46
C LEU A 256 -2.03 12.13 7.93
N ARG A 257 -2.68 12.71 8.93
CA ARG A 257 -3.92 12.21 9.52
C ARG A 257 -4.99 13.29 9.52
N GLY A 258 -6.24 12.85 9.41
CA GLY A 258 -7.42 13.67 9.55
C GLY A 258 -8.55 12.93 10.26
N TYR A 259 -9.38 13.64 11.02
CA TYR A 259 -10.51 13.06 11.73
C TYR A 259 -11.65 14.08 11.88
N GLY A 260 -12.86 13.59 12.15
CA GLY A 260 -14.04 14.43 12.35
C GLY A 260 -14.63 15.01 11.06
N PHE A 261 -14.30 14.42 9.91
CA PHE A 261 -14.97 14.72 8.64
C PHE A 261 -16.29 13.94 8.55
N GLU A 262 -17.34 14.50 7.98
CA GLU A 262 -18.66 13.86 7.90
C GLU A 262 -18.87 13.19 6.52
N GLU A 263 -19.53 12.02 6.48
CA GLU A 263 -19.90 11.39 5.21
C GLU A 263 -20.86 12.28 4.39
N GLY A 264 -20.73 12.24 3.07
CA GLY A 264 -21.58 13.03 2.16
C GLY A 264 -21.25 14.52 2.10
N GLU A 265 -20.27 15.02 2.87
CA GLU A 265 -19.82 16.41 2.78
C GLU A 265 -18.56 16.54 1.90
N LYS A 266 -18.46 17.68 1.20
CA LYS A 266 -17.23 18.06 0.50
C LYS A 266 -16.21 18.54 1.51
N VAL A 267 -15.02 17.94 1.48
CA VAL A 267 -13.92 18.37 2.35
C VAL A 267 -13.03 19.34 1.59
N LYS A 268 -12.89 20.55 2.12
CA LYS A 268 -11.90 21.53 1.67
C LYS A 268 -10.99 21.88 2.84
N GLU A 269 -9.78 21.34 2.83
CA GLU A 269 -8.83 21.54 3.93
C GLU A 269 -7.45 21.97 3.43
N THR A 270 -6.77 22.82 4.20
CA THR A 270 -5.43 23.32 3.85
C THR A 270 -4.41 22.92 4.90
N PHE A 271 -3.40 22.15 4.49
CA PHE A 271 -2.25 21.82 5.33
C PHE A 271 -1.08 22.74 5.02
N ASN A 272 -0.70 23.61 5.95
CA ASN A 272 0.28 24.71 5.74
C ASN A 272 1.71 24.41 6.24
N ASP A 273 1.91 23.28 6.92
CA ASP A 273 3.15 22.99 7.63
C ASP A 273 4.08 22.12 6.77
N LEU A 274 4.34 22.55 5.53
CA LEU A 274 5.22 21.83 4.60
C LEU A 274 6.50 22.62 4.31
N SER A 275 7.59 21.87 4.20
CA SER A 275 8.84 22.32 3.61
C SER A 275 9.24 21.43 2.44
N LEU A 276 9.92 22.02 1.46
CA LEU A 276 10.55 21.28 0.37
C LEU A 276 12.03 21.14 0.70
N LYS A 277 12.52 19.92 0.81
CA LYS A 277 13.93 19.61 1.03
C LYS A 277 14.57 19.09 -0.24
N SER A 278 15.66 19.73 -0.67
CA SER A 278 16.58 19.17 -1.64
C SER A 278 17.48 18.15 -0.94
N ASN A 279 17.70 16.99 -1.56
CA ASN A 279 18.78 16.06 -1.21
C ASN A 279 19.86 16.05 -2.29
N LEU A 280 19.83 17.02 -3.20
CA LEU A 280 20.85 17.17 -4.23
C LEU A 280 22.07 17.87 -3.66
N TYR A 281 23.21 17.21 -3.80
CA TYR A 281 24.53 17.80 -3.57
C TYR A 281 25.40 17.49 -4.80
N PRO A 282 26.11 18.47 -5.37
CA PRO A 282 26.27 19.88 -4.96
C PRO A 282 25.40 20.82 -5.81
N TYR A 283 24.17 20.42 -6.14
CA TYR A 283 23.34 21.15 -7.10
C TYR A 283 22.39 22.14 -6.43
N ILE A 284 22.31 23.34 -6.99
CA ILE A 284 21.28 24.33 -6.74
C ILE A 284 20.08 24.01 -7.65
N ILE A 285 18.88 24.00 -7.10
CA ILE A 285 17.65 23.95 -7.90
C ILE A 285 17.32 25.37 -8.29
N ARG A 286 17.61 25.75 -9.54
CA ARG A 286 17.30 27.10 -10.06
C ARG A 286 15.80 27.31 -10.15
N SER A 287 15.09 26.30 -10.65
CA SER A 287 13.63 26.29 -10.71
C SER A 287 13.10 24.87 -10.79
N ALA A 288 11.93 24.63 -10.23
CA ALA A 288 11.16 23.41 -10.43
C ALA A 288 9.66 23.70 -10.32
N LYS A 289 8.84 22.94 -11.06
CA LYS A 289 7.39 22.94 -10.91
C LYS A 289 6.96 21.83 -9.97
N LEU A 290 6.02 22.15 -9.09
CA LEU A 290 5.49 21.27 -8.07
C LEU A 290 4.01 21.02 -8.38
N ASN A 291 3.65 19.75 -8.47
CA ASN A 291 2.27 19.30 -8.52
C ASN A 291 2.06 18.28 -7.41
N VAL A 292 0.84 18.24 -6.87
CA VAL A 292 0.48 17.24 -5.87
C VAL A 292 -0.73 16.47 -6.36
N GLY A 293 -0.72 15.19 -6.06
CA GLY A 293 -1.79 14.28 -6.37
C GLY A 293 -1.97 13.29 -5.23
N LEU A 294 -2.95 12.45 -5.41
CA LEU A 294 -3.40 11.49 -4.43
C LEU A 294 -3.37 10.13 -5.14
N GLU A 295 -2.72 9.12 -4.56
CA GLU A 295 -2.62 7.75 -5.10
C GLU A 295 -3.02 6.66 -4.09
N LYS A 296 -3.29 5.45 -4.61
CA LYS A 296 -3.53 4.21 -3.84
C LYS A 296 -4.64 4.32 -2.77
N PHE A 297 -5.77 4.93 -3.12
CA PHE A 297 -6.88 4.97 -2.18
C PHE A 297 -7.54 3.64 -1.97
N THR A 298 -7.54 3.23 -0.71
CA THR A 298 -8.32 2.10 -0.23
C THR A 298 -9.10 2.57 0.98
N SER A 299 -10.37 2.19 1.07
CA SER A 299 -11.14 2.33 2.30
C SER A 299 -11.45 0.96 2.88
N SER A 300 -11.61 0.90 4.20
CA SER A 300 -12.08 -0.29 4.90
C SER A 300 -13.46 -0.75 4.43
N ASP A 301 -14.31 0.16 3.97
CA ASP A 301 -15.73 -0.12 3.76
C ASP A 301 -16.22 0.16 2.31
N TYR A 302 -15.39 0.69 1.39
CA TYR A 302 -15.76 0.90 -0.03
C TYR A 302 -14.54 1.20 -0.95
N SER A 303 -14.77 1.22 -2.28
CA SER A 303 -13.78 1.62 -3.28
C SER A 303 -13.90 3.11 -3.63
N VAL A 304 -12.87 3.90 -3.35
CA VAL A 304 -12.78 5.30 -3.79
C VAL A 304 -12.23 5.34 -5.22
N LYS A 305 -13.00 5.85 -6.19
CA LYS A 305 -12.50 6.03 -7.57
C LYS A 305 -11.65 7.28 -7.75
N SER A 306 -11.87 8.33 -6.94
CA SER A 306 -11.05 9.55 -6.91
C SER A 306 -11.31 10.32 -5.61
N LEU A 307 -10.26 10.91 -5.03
CA LEU A 307 -10.32 11.85 -3.91
C LEU A 307 -10.25 13.32 -4.37
N GLY A 308 -10.69 13.61 -5.60
CA GLY A 308 -10.82 14.97 -6.10
C GLY A 308 -9.49 15.57 -6.55
N THR A 309 -9.26 16.85 -6.23
CA THR A 309 -8.10 17.60 -6.71
C THR A 309 -7.29 18.19 -5.56
N GLN A 310 -5.97 18.15 -5.70
CA GLN A 310 -5.02 18.70 -4.75
C GLN A 310 -4.19 19.76 -5.46
N THR A 311 -3.93 20.85 -4.76
CA THR A 311 -3.10 21.94 -5.27
C THR A 311 -2.08 22.34 -4.24
N ILE A 312 -0.84 22.51 -4.66
CA ILE A 312 0.26 23.00 -3.81
C ILE A 312 0.49 24.49 -4.08
N SER A 313 0.67 25.26 -3.02
CA SER A 313 0.97 26.70 -3.07
C SER A 313 2.20 27.01 -2.23
N PRO A 314 3.25 27.63 -2.81
CA PRO A 314 3.41 27.92 -4.23
C PRO A 314 3.59 26.64 -5.08
N SER A 315 3.20 26.69 -6.35
CA SER A 315 3.35 25.57 -7.32
C SER A 315 4.71 25.54 -8.00
N THR A 316 5.62 26.43 -7.60
CA THR A 316 6.99 26.48 -8.11
C THR A 316 7.94 26.79 -6.96
N VAL A 317 9.16 26.31 -7.09
CA VAL A 317 10.27 26.66 -6.20
C VAL A 317 11.45 27.13 -7.04
N SER A 318 12.27 28.03 -6.50
CA SER A 318 13.47 28.52 -7.16
C SER A 318 14.60 28.77 -6.17
N ASN A 319 15.83 28.78 -6.69
CA ASN A 319 17.07 29.06 -5.96
C ASN A 319 17.23 28.27 -4.64
N VAL A 320 16.87 26.98 -4.65
CA VAL A 320 17.11 26.10 -3.49
C VAL A 320 18.59 25.75 -3.46
N SER A 321 19.27 26.11 -2.36
CA SER A 321 20.67 25.76 -2.15
C SER A 321 20.89 24.24 -2.14
N PRO A 322 22.14 23.76 -2.35
CA PRO A 322 22.44 22.34 -2.24
C PRO A 322 22.06 21.81 -0.86
N GLU A 323 21.31 20.71 -0.85
CA GLU A 323 20.70 20.12 0.36
C GLU A 323 19.83 21.08 1.20
N GLY A 324 19.43 22.21 0.61
CA GLY A 324 18.65 23.25 1.25
C GLY A 324 17.21 22.84 1.52
N GLU A 325 16.58 23.56 2.43
CA GLU A 325 15.18 23.39 2.79
C GLU A 325 14.45 24.74 2.65
N VAL A 326 13.32 24.74 1.95
CA VAL A 326 12.47 25.91 1.74
C VAL A 326 11.14 25.69 2.45
N THR A 327 10.72 26.64 3.27
CA THR A 327 9.45 26.57 4.01
C THR A 327 8.37 27.41 3.34
N GLY A 328 7.11 27.24 3.77
CA GLY A 328 5.99 28.08 3.31
C GLY A 328 5.18 27.44 2.19
N PHE A 329 5.22 26.11 2.10
CA PHE A 329 4.35 25.36 1.20
C PHE A 329 3.07 24.98 1.93
N SER A 330 1.95 25.05 1.22
CA SER A 330 0.68 24.52 1.66
C SER A 330 0.08 23.61 0.59
N VAL A 331 -0.63 22.58 1.02
CA VAL A 331 -1.42 21.72 0.15
C VAL A 331 -2.88 21.91 0.50
N ILE A 332 -3.67 22.26 -0.51
CA ILE A 332 -5.12 22.34 -0.42
C ILE A 332 -5.69 21.03 -0.94
N PHE A 333 -6.47 20.36 -0.11
CA PHE A 333 -7.20 19.15 -0.42
C PHE A 333 -8.65 19.53 -0.74
N ASN A 334 -9.08 19.30 -1.97
CA ASN A 334 -10.49 19.41 -2.35
C ASN A 334 -11.02 17.99 -2.62
N LEU A 335 -11.53 17.35 -1.56
CA LEU A 335 -12.10 16.00 -1.67
C LEU A 335 -13.57 16.11 -2.09
N PRO A 336 -14.04 15.22 -2.98
CA PRO A 336 -15.45 15.16 -3.35
C PRO A 336 -16.29 14.66 -2.17
N GLU A 337 -17.60 14.64 -2.35
CA GLU A 337 -18.49 13.97 -1.40
C GLU A 337 -18.19 12.48 -1.39
N ILE A 338 -17.95 11.95 -0.20
CA ILE A 338 -17.59 10.55 0.00
C ILE A 338 -18.75 9.86 0.69
N THR A 339 -19.35 8.89 0.00
CA THR A 339 -20.46 8.08 0.51
C THR A 339 -20.05 6.61 0.54
N PRO A 340 -19.84 6.02 1.73
CA PRO A 340 -19.55 4.60 1.86
C PRO A 340 -20.76 3.74 1.48
N ASN A 341 -20.51 2.54 0.96
CA ASN A 341 -21.57 1.57 0.68
C ASN A 341 -22.31 1.20 1.97
N PHE A 342 -23.63 1.06 1.87
CA PHE A 342 -24.43 0.62 3.02
C PHE A 342 -24.09 -0.83 3.37
N SER A 343 -23.87 -1.10 4.66
CA SER A 343 -23.71 -2.43 5.22
C SER A 343 -24.34 -2.49 6.61
N PHE A 344 -25.00 -3.60 6.95
CA PHE A 344 -25.55 -3.78 8.29
C PHE A 344 -24.45 -3.78 9.37
N ASN A 345 -23.24 -4.21 9.01
CA ASN A 345 -22.09 -4.24 9.92
C ASN A 345 -21.53 -2.84 10.23
N THR A 346 -22.00 -1.81 9.54
CA THR A 346 -21.52 -0.44 9.68
C THR A 346 -22.55 0.50 10.32
N ILE A 347 -23.70 -0.02 10.76
CA ILE A 347 -24.77 0.77 11.41
C ILE A 347 -24.33 1.28 12.79
N PHE A 348 -23.59 0.47 13.54
CA PHE A 348 -23.11 0.79 14.89
C PHE A 348 -21.66 1.25 14.93
N LYS A 349 -21.01 1.41 13.77
CA LYS A 349 -19.68 2.01 13.69
C LYS A 349 -19.83 3.53 13.70
N GLU A 350 -18.94 4.22 14.40
CA GLU A 350 -18.90 5.68 14.40
C GLU A 350 -18.17 6.23 13.18
N ASP A 351 -17.05 5.60 12.80
CA ASP A 351 -16.18 6.06 11.72
C ASP A 351 -15.73 4.96 10.76
N PHE A 352 -15.21 5.39 9.61
CA PHE A 352 -14.48 4.58 8.64
C PHE A 352 -13.22 5.29 8.20
N THR A 353 -12.24 4.51 7.75
CA THR A 353 -10.93 5.02 7.37
C THR A 353 -10.73 4.98 5.87
N ILE A 354 -10.08 6.03 5.36
CA ILE A 354 -9.61 6.17 3.99
C ILE A 354 -8.10 6.34 4.04
N GLY A 355 -7.38 5.37 3.49
CA GLY A 355 -5.91 5.40 3.41
C GLY A 355 -5.44 5.63 1.98
N GLY A 356 -4.31 6.30 1.81
CA GLY A 356 -3.62 6.44 0.53
C GLY A 356 -2.30 7.22 0.67
N ASP A 357 -1.76 7.69 -0.44
CA ASP A 357 -0.51 8.46 -0.49
C ASP A 357 -0.76 9.87 -1.07
N LEU A 358 -0.29 10.91 -0.38
CA LEU A 358 -0.05 12.22 -0.97
C LEU A 358 1.25 12.16 -1.78
N VAL A 359 1.13 12.36 -3.08
CA VAL A 359 2.24 12.26 -4.02
C VAL A 359 2.65 13.65 -4.49
N LEU A 360 3.89 14.04 -4.20
CA LEU A 360 4.53 15.20 -4.80
C LEU A 360 5.16 14.77 -6.12
N ASP A 361 4.75 15.42 -7.19
CA ASP A 361 5.30 15.33 -8.53
C ASP A 361 6.11 16.60 -8.83
N VAL A 362 7.43 16.46 -8.99
CA VAL A 362 8.30 17.56 -9.39
C VAL A 362 8.74 17.38 -10.83
N SER A 363 8.54 18.41 -11.64
CA SER A 363 8.86 18.43 -13.08
C SER A 363 9.53 19.72 -13.49
N ASP A 364 10.03 19.78 -14.73
CA ASP A 364 10.75 20.94 -15.28
C ASP A 364 11.88 21.42 -14.35
N VAL A 365 12.63 20.46 -13.79
CA VAL A 365 13.69 20.73 -12.83
C VAL A 365 14.93 21.25 -13.55
N ASP A 366 15.24 22.53 -13.31
CA ASP A 366 16.47 23.17 -13.75
C ASP A 366 17.45 23.22 -12.58
N ILE A 367 18.63 22.63 -12.78
CA ILE A 367 19.67 22.52 -11.77
C ILE A 367 20.98 23.11 -12.27
N LEU A 368 21.74 23.68 -11.34
CA LEU A 368 23.04 24.27 -11.58
C LEU A 368 24.03 23.72 -10.56
N LEU A 369 25.24 23.40 -10.99
CA LEU A 369 26.33 23.11 -10.07
C LEU A 369 26.69 24.35 -9.24
N ASP A 370 26.85 24.18 -7.93
CA ASP A 370 27.37 25.25 -7.10
C ASP A 370 28.81 25.63 -7.52
N GLN A 371 29.08 26.93 -7.68
CA GLN A 371 30.35 27.41 -8.20
C GLN A 371 31.53 27.14 -7.25
N SER A 372 31.29 27.16 -5.94
CA SER A 372 32.35 26.84 -4.96
C SER A 372 32.77 25.38 -5.10
N TYR A 373 31.82 24.49 -5.36
CA TYR A 373 32.10 23.09 -5.66
C TYR A 373 32.85 22.92 -6.97
N VAL A 374 32.44 23.60 -8.04
CA VAL A 374 33.14 23.56 -9.34
C VAL A 374 34.61 23.92 -9.18
N ASN A 375 34.91 24.95 -8.38
CA ASN A 375 36.27 25.39 -8.13
C ASN A 375 37.07 24.33 -7.34
N ASN A 376 36.50 23.81 -6.24
CA ASN A 376 37.13 22.77 -5.43
C ASN A 376 37.39 21.49 -6.22
N PHE A 377 36.44 21.07 -7.06
CA PHE A 377 36.56 19.88 -7.89
C PHE A 377 37.65 20.05 -8.95
N ARG A 378 37.70 21.20 -9.64
CA ARG A 378 38.77 21.50 -10.59
C ARG A 378 40.13 21.52 -9.90
N GLU A 379 40.21 22.09 -8.70
CA GLU A 379 41.44 22.12 -7.93
C GLU A 379 41.91 20.72 -7.54
N LEU A 380 41.00 19.87 -7.04
CA LEU A 380 41.29 18.53 -6.55
C LEU A 380 41.81 17.60 -7.66
N PHE A 381 41.33 17.77 -8.90
CA PHE A 381 41.66 16.88 -10.02
C PHE A 381 42.45 17.56 -11.16
N ALA A 382 42.88 18.80 -10.96
CA ALA A 382 43.58 19.61 -11.97
C ALA A 382 42.86 19.64 -13.35
N LEU A 383 41.53 19.60 -13.34
CA LEU A 383 40.74 19.55 -14.57
C LEU A 383 40.56 20.94 -15.18
N GLN A 384 40.71 21.04 -16.51
CA GLN A 384 40.45 22.29 -17.25
C GLN A 384 38.96 22.65 -17.28
N SER A 385 38.07 21.65 -17.27
CA SER A 385 36.61 21.84 -17.29
C SER A 385 35.91 20.74 -16.47
N VAL A 386 34.64 21.00 -16.09
CA VAL A 386 33.84 20.02 -15.35
C VAL A 386 33.19 19.05 -16.36
N PRO A 387 33.36 17.73 -16.22
CA PRO A 387 32.75 16.75 -17.12
C PRO A 387 31.22 16.80 -17.15
N GLU A 388 30.62 16.45 -18.30
CA GLU A 388 29.16 16.50 -18.52
C GLU A 388 28.35 15.61 -17.55
N ILE A 389 28.94 14.54 -17.02
CA ILE A 389 28.25 13.69 -16.01
C ILE A 389 27.89 14.50 -14.76
N PHE A 390 28.66 15.53 -14.42
CA PHE A 390 28.36 16.45 -13.33
C PHE A 390 27.39 17.56 -13.75
N GLN A 391 26.99 17.64 -15.02
CA GLN A 391 25.96 18.56 -15.54
C GLN A 391 24.73 17.77 -16.05
N PRO A 392 24.02 17.08 -15.16
CA PRO A 392 22.85 16.30 -15.53
C PRO A 392 21.68 17.18 -15.96
N VAL A 393 20.90 16.68 -16.92
CA VAL A 393 19.66 17.33 -17.38
C VAL A 393 18.48 16.62 -16.73
N LEU A 394 17.74 17.32 -15.88
CA LEU A 394 16.54 16.82 -15.20
C LEU A 394 15.22 17.36 -15.78
N LYS A 395 15.29 18.19 -16.82
CA LYS A 395 14.13 18.90 -17.37
C LYS A 395 13.00 17.95 -17.80
N ASP A 396 13.36 16.82 -18.40
CA ASP A 396 12.40 15.82 -18.92
C ASP A 396 12.11 14.69 -17.91
N LYS A 397 12.57 14.82 -16.67
CA LYS A 397 12.38 13.82 -15.61
C LYS A 397 11.29 14.24 -14.65
N LYS A 398 10.58 13.25 -14.14
CA LYS A 398 9.57 13.41 -13.10
C LYS A 398 10.10 12.81 -11.81
N ILE A 399 10.22 13.63 -10.78
CA ILE A 399 10.70 13.23 -9.45
C ILE A 399 9.48 13.06 -8.56
N VAL A 400 9.35 11.90 -7.93
CA VAL A 400 8.14 11.54 -7.18
C VAL A 400 8.50 11.27 -5.72
N THR A 401 7.76 11.88 -4.81
CA THR A 401 7.86 11.63 -3.37
C THR A 401 6.48 11.37 -2.78
N LYS A 402 6.38 10.47 -1.79
CA LYS A 402 5.11 10.05 -1.20
C LYS A 402 5.07 10.33 0.30
N ILE A 403 3.93 10.81 0.78
CA ILE A 403 3.61 10.98 2.20
C ILE A 403 2.33 10.17 2.47
N PRO A 404 2.36 9.15 3.34
CA PRO A 404 1.15 8.39 3.67
C PRO A 404 0.07 9.29 4.27
N LEU A 405 -1.19 9.02 3.94
CA LEU A 405 -2.37 9.79 4.33
C LEU A 405 -3.45 8.85 4.88
N GLU A 406 -4.02 9.20 6.03
CA GLU A 406 -5.19 8.55 6.63
C GLU A 406 -6.25 9.59 6.98
N ILE A 407 -7.47 9.41 6.50
CA ILE A 407 -8.62 10.26 6.83
C ILE A 407 -9.68 9.39 7.48
N ARG A 408 -10.11 9.76 8.68
CA ARG A 408 -11.25 9.16 9.38
C ARG A 408 -12.48 10.01 9.19
N MET A 409 -13.52 9.39 8.63
CA MET A 409 -14.81 10.03 8.37
C MET A 409 -15.88 9.39 9.25
N LYS A 410 -16.75 10.21 9.82
CA LYS A 410 -17.90 9.80 10.61
C LYS A 410 -19.01 9.30 9.69
N TYR A 411 -19.68 8.23 10.10
CA TYR A 411 -20.88 7.75 9.45
C TYR A 411 -22.06 8.67 9.74
N GLY A 412 -22.90 8.87 8.72
CA GLY A 412 -24.05 9.75 8.79
C GLY A 412 -25.25 9.06 9.45
N PRO A 413 -26.21 9.86 9.96
CA PRO A 413 -27.35 9.35 10.72
C PRO A 413 -28.34 8.54 9.87
N TRP A 414 -28.27 8.63 8.54
CA TRP A 414 -29.15 7.89 7.61
C TRP A 414 -29.20 6.38 7.89
N ARG A 415 -28.07 5.78 8.27
CA ARG A 415 -27.98 4.34 8.58
C ARG A 415 -28.88 3.95 9.76
N LEU A 416 -28.97 4.82 10.77
CA LEU A 416 -29.85 4.62 11.91
C LEU A 416 -31.32 4.76 11.49
N PHE A 417 -31.64 5.70 10.59
CA PHE A 417 -32.99 5.83 10.06
C PHE A 417 -33.42 4.60 9.25
N VAL A 418 -32.53 3.97 8.49
CA VAL A 418 -32.81 2.70 7.81
C VAL A 418 -33.11 1.59 8.81
N LEU A 419 -32.34 1.48 9.89
CA LEU A 419 -32.59 0.50 10.96
C LEU A 419 -33.95 0.73 11.64
N ILE A 420 -34.25 1.98 12.01
CA ILE A 420 -35.54 2.36 12.60
C ILE A 420 -36.69 2.03 11.65
N GLY A 421 -36.52 2.32 10.35
CA GLY A 421 -37.50 1.99 9.32
C GLY A 421 -37.76 0.48 9.19
N LEU A 422 -36.70 -0.34 9.25
CA LEU A 422 -36.82 -1.81 9.25
C LEU A 422 -37.52 -2.33 10.49
N ILE A 423 -37.22 -1.78 11.68
CA ILE A 423 -37.90 -2.14 12.92
C ILE A 423 -39.40 -1.78 12.84
N ALA A 424 -39.71 -0.58 12.36
CA ALA A 424 -41.10 -0.14 12.19
C ALA A 424 -41.86 -1.02 11.17
N LEU A 425 -41.22 -1.40 10.07
CA LEU A 425 -41.79 -2.33 9.08
C LEU A 425 -42.09 -3.70 9.72
N MET A 426 -41.15 -4.26 10.48
CA MET A 426 -41.33 -5.54 11.18
C MET A 426 -42.50 -5.47 12.18
N LEU A 427 -42.57 -4.40 12.99
CA LEU A 427 -43.69 -4.18 13.91
C LEU A 427 -45.02 -4.05 13.16
N GLY A 428 -45.04 -3.37 12.01
CA GLY A 428 -46.22 -3.27 11.15
C GLY A 428 -46.68 -4.61 10.59
N ILE A 429 -45.75 -5.46 10.13
CA ILE A 429 -46.05 -6.81 9.64
C ILE A 429 -46.62 -7.69 10.78
N VAL A 430 -46.01 -7.63 11.97
CA VAL A 430 -46.49 -8.37 13.15
C VAL A 430 -47.89 -7.90 13.55
N ALA A 431 -48.12 -6.58 13.60
CA ALA A 431 -49.44 -6.03 13.90
C ALA A 431 -50.50 -6.43 12.85
N ALA A 432 -50.15 -6.43 11.56
CA ALA A 432 -51.04 -6.88 10.49
C ALA A 432 -51.36 -8.38 10.59
N LEU A 433 -50.37 -9.22 10.91
CA LEU A 433 -50.56 -10.65 11.17
C LEU A 433 -51.49 -10.88 12.37
N ILE A 434 -51.26 -10.19 13.49
CA ILE A 434 -52.12 -10.26 14.68
C ILE A 434 -53.54 -9.80 14.32
N TYR A 435 -53.69 -8.70 13.59
CA TYR A 435 -54.99 -8.20 13.14
C TYR A 435 -55.73 -9.23 12.27
N LEU A 436 -55.06 -9.85 11.31
CA LEU A 436 -55.65 -10.90 10.46
C LEU A 436 -56.06 -12.14 11.26
N LEU A 437 -55.27 -12.53 12.27
CA LEU A 437 -55.59 -13.63 13.18
C LEU A 437 -56.78 -13.28 14.10
N MET A 438 -56.88 -12.05 14.59
CA MET A 438 -57.96 -11.60 15.46
C MET A 438 -59.25 -11.29 14.73
N LYS A 439 -59.20 -10.93 13.43
CA LYS A 439 -60.39 -10.61 12.63
C LYS A 439 -61.32 -11.83 12.56
N LYS A 440 -62.48 -11.78 13.21
CA LYS A 440 -63.46 -12.88 13.15
C LYS A 440 -64.26 -12.80 11.84
N ARG A 441 -64.58 -13.94 11.23
CA ARG A 441 -65.56 -14.03 10.14
C ARG A 441 -66.78 -14.77 10.67
N CYS A 442 -67.90 -14.05 10.72
CA CYS A 442 -69.19 -14.60 11.13
C CYS A 442 -70.03 -14.92 9.89
N PHE A 443 -70.67 -16.07 9.89
CA PHE A 443 -71.53 -16.55 8.82
C PHE A 443 -72.63 -17.42 9.42
N THR A 444 -73.78 -17.47 8.76
CA THR A 444 -74.88 -18.37 9.13
C THR A 444 -74.71 -19.64 8.30
N LEU A 445 -74.58 -20.78 8.96
CA LEU A 445 -74.54 -22.10 8.35
C LEU A 445 -75.98 -22.63 8.25
N ILE A 446 -76.38 -23.01 7.05
CA ILE A 446 -77.68 -23.59 6.74
C ILE A 446 -77.46 -25.04 6.35
N THR A 447 -78.12 -25.95 7.06
CA THR A 447 -78.14 -27.39 6.75
C THR A 447 -79.57 -27.80 6.39
N ASP A 448 -79.73 -28.40 5.21
CA ASP A 448 -81.00 -28.92 4.65
C ASP A 448 -82.19 -27.95 4.72
N ASN A 449 -81.94 -26.65 4.52
CA ASN A 449 -82.95 -25.58 4.49
C ASN A 449 -83.83 -25.44 5.75
N SER A 450 -83.47 -26.06 6.88
CA SER A 450 -84.27 -26.00 8.12
C SER A 450 -83.48 -25.55 9.35
N ASN A 451 -82.20 -25.89 9.45
CA ASN A 451 -81.37 -25.57 10.61
C ASN A 451 -80.37 -24.46 10.26
N GLU A 452 -80.60 -23.26 10.79
CA GLU A 452 -79.71 -22.11 10.66
C GLU A 452 -78.92 -21.91 11.97
N GLN A 453 -77.59 -21.80 11.87
CA GLN A 453 -76.72 -21.53 13.02
C GLN A 453 -75.68 -20.47 12.70
N ASP A 454 -75.63 -19.43 13.54
CA ASP A 454 -74.62 -18.38 13.44
C ASP A 454 -73.28 -18.84 14.03
N ILE A 455 -72.22 -18.81 13.22
CA ILE A 455 -70.87 -19.25 13.59
C ILE A 455 -69.90 -18.11 13.34
N CYS A 456 -69.05 -17.82 14.33
CA CYS A 456 -67.95 -16.86 14.20
C CYS A 456 -66.60 -17.56 14.36
N LEU A 457 -65.84 -17.64 13.27
CA LEU A 457 -64.49 -18.20 13.27
C LEU A 457 -63.43 -17.10 13.36
N GLY A 458 -62.55 -17.20 14.35
CA GLY A 458 -61.28 -16.45 14.42
C GLY A 458 -60.20 -17.03 13.50
N GLY A 459 -59.02 -16.42 13.45
CA GLY A 459 -57.88 -16.94 12.69
C GLY A 459 -57.47 -18.34 13.16
N MET A 460 -57.32 -19.27 12.22
CA MET A 460 -56.97 -20.69 12.44
C MET A 460 -57.98 -21.52 13.27
N SER A 461 -59.09 -20.94 13.69
CA SER A 461 -60.18 -21.71 14.33
C SER A 461 -60.97 -22.53 13.30
N SER A 462 -61.62 -23.58 13.79
CA SER A 462 -62.39 -24.49 12.97
C SER A 462 -63.70 -24.88 13.65
N TYR A 463 -64.74 -25.14 12.86
CA TYR A 463 -66.05 -25.54 13.34
C TYR A 463 -66.43 -26.89 12.74
N SER A 464 -66.68 -27.88 13.60
CA SER A 464 -67.15 -29.20 13.18
C SER A 464 -68.64 -29.16 12.88
N VAL A 465 -69.01 -29.68 11.71
CA VAL A 465 -70.40 -29.78 11.24
C VAL A 465 -70.87 -31.21 11.41
N SER A 466 -72.02 -31.40 12.06
CA SER A 466 -72.69 -32.69 12.24
C SER A 466 -74.18 -32.53 11.97
N HIS A 467 -74.85 -33.56 11.48
CA HIS A 467 -76.28 -33.51 11.16
C HIS A 467 -77.03 -34.68 11.82
N ASN A 468 -77.97 -34.40 12.73
CA ASN A 468 -78.74 -35.42 13.46
C ASN A 468 -77.86 -36.50 14.11
N MET A 469 -78.13 -37.78 13.83
CA MET A 469 -77.37 -38.93 14.33
C MET A 469 -76.19 -39.32 13.42
N SER A 470 -76.03 -38.64 12.27
CA SER A 470 -74.83 -38.79 11.45
C SER A 470 -73.65 -38.19 12.22
N GLY A 471 -72.57 -38.96 12.39
CA GLY A 471 -71.35 -38.45 13.01
C GLY A 471 -70.83 -37.18 12.31
N GLU A 472 -69.70 -36.65 12.77
CA GLU A 472 -69.09 -35.45 12.17
C GLU A 472 -69.01 -35.58 10.63
N LEU A 473 -69.64 -34.66 9.89
CA LEU A 473 -69.67 -34.59 8.42
C LEU A 473 -68.38 -33.96 7.88
N GLY A 474 -67.79 -33.04 8.65
CA GLY A 474 -66.55 -32.37 8.29
C GLY A 474 -66.33 -31.11 9.08
N VAL A 475 -65.31 -30.36 8.71
CA VAL A 475 -64.85 -29.19 9.46
C VAL A 475 -64.75 -27.98 8.54
N ILE A 476 -65.41 -26.89 8.92
CA ILE A 476 -65.23 -25.58 8.29
C ILE A 476 -63.99 -24.91 8.90
N LYS A 477 -63.02 -24.56 8.05
CA LYS A 477 -61.81 -23.83 8.43
C LYS A 477 -61.74 -22.47 7.75
N LYS A 478 -61.28 -21.48 8.50
CA LYS A 478 -60.98 -20.13 7.99
C LYS A 478 -59.49 -20.01 7.66
N SER A 479 -59.17 -19.54 6.46
CA SER A 479 -57.81 -19.16 6.05
C SER A 479 -57.38 -17.80 6.63
N LEU A 480 -56.08 -17.50 6.55
CA LEU A 480 -55.53 -16.20 6.99
C LEU A 480 -56.13 -15.00 6.22
N THR A 481 -56.44 -15.18 4.94
CA THR A 481 -57.07 -14.16 4.09
C THR A 481 -58.57 -14.02 4.32
N GLY A 482 -59.18 -14.94 5.06
CA GLY A 482 -60.59 -14.92 5.41
C GLY A 482 -61.47 -15.90 4.64
N ASP A 483 -60.96 -16.56 3.59
CA ASP A 483 -61.70 -17.59 2.86
C ASP A 483 -62.09 -18.76 3.76
N LEU A 484 -63.31 -19.27 3.57
CA LEU A 484 -63.85 -20.44 4.26
C LEU A 484 -63.72 -21.67 3.37
N SER A 485 -63.34 -22.79 3.97
CA SER A 485 -63.26 -24.07 3.28
C SER A 485 -63.81 -25.18 4.15
N PHE A 486 -64.55 -26.10 3.56
CA PHE A 486 -65.04 -27.31 4.21
C PHE A 486 -64.09 -28.46 3.91
N ILE A 487 -63.69 -29.19 4.95
CA ILE A 487 -62.85 -30.38 4.88
C ILE A 487 -63.72 -31.57 5.28
N TYR A 488 -63.90 -32.50 4.35
CA TYR A 488 -64.78 -33.65 4.50
C TYR A 488 -64.21 -34.63 5.54
N SER A 489 -65.06 -35.13 6.45
CA SER A 489 -64.64 -36.10 7.46
C SER A 489 -64.45 -37.50 6.88
N LYS A 490 -63.90 -38.40 7.70
CA LYS A 490 -63.79 -39.84 7.38
C LYS A 490 -65.13 -40.56 7.19
N ASN A 491 -66.25 -39.96 7.60
CA ASN A 491 -67.59 -40.56 7.53
C ASN A 491 -68.34 -40.18 6.23
N THR A 492 -67.69 -39.44 5.33
CA THR A 492 -68.25 -39.02 4.04
C THR A 492 -67.75 -39.89 2.90
N THR A 493 -68.39 -39.83 1.74
CA THR A 493 -67.97 -40.57 0.53
C THR A 493 -66.66 -40.05 -0.09
N THR A 494 -66.19 -38.86 0.32
CA THR A 494 -64.92 -38.28 -0.13
C THR A 494 -64.05 -37.77 1.05
N PRO A 495 -63.53 -38.66 1.92
CA PRO A 495 -62.75 -38.27 3.10
C PRO A 495 -61.55 -37.37 2.77
N GLY A 496 -61.39 -36.29 3.53
CA GLY A 496 -60.24 -35.38 3.41
C GLY A 496 -60.24 -34.46 2.20
N ALA A 497 -61.24 -34.57 1.30
CA ALA A 497 -61.44 -33.60 0.24
C ALA A 497 -61.64 -32.20 0.84
N LYS A 498 -61.26 -31.17 0.09
CA LYS A 498 -61.39 -29.77 0.51
C LYS A 498 -62.14 -28.98 -0.55
N VAL A 499 -63.23 -28.35 -0.14
CA VAL A 499 -64.05 -27.50 -1.01
C VAL A 499 -64.10 -26.08 -0.47
N LYS A 500 -63.97 -25.09 -1.36
CA LYS A 500 -64.12 -23.67 -1.00
C LYS A 500 -65.60 -23.38 -0.82
N LEU A 501 -65.97 -22.79 0.31
CA LEU A 501 -67.34 -22.36 0.56
C LEU A 501 -67.54 -20.95 0.00
N THR A 502 -68.56 -20.80 -0.83
CA THR A 502 -68.97 -19.51 -1.42
C THR A 502 -70.37 -19.17 -0.90
N GLU A 503 -70.61 -17.89 -0.60
CA GLU A 503 -71.89 -17.44 -0.05
C GLU A 503 -73.03 -17.76 -1.03
N GLU A 504 -74.13 -18.30 -0.48
CA GLU A 504 -75.35 -18.69 -1.22
C GLU A 504 -75.17 -19.80 -2.28
N ILE A 505 -74.01 -20.46 -2.31
CA ILE A 505 -73.77 -21.63 -3.15
C ILE A 505 -73.78 -22.87 -2.27
N PRO A 506 -74.76 -23.79 -2.44
CA PRO A 506 -74.83 -25.01 -1.66
C PRO A 506 -73.71 -25.98 -2.07
N VAL A 507 -73.17 -26.68 -1.08
CA VAL A 507 -72.22 -27.78 -1.24
C VAL A 507 -72.89 -29.05 -0.73
N GLU A 508 -73.13 -29.99 -1.64
CA GLU A 508 -73.71 -31.29 -1.29
C GLU A 508 -72.66 -32.19 -0.65
N VAL A 509 -72.95 -32.65 0.57
CA VAL A 509 -72.10 -33.59 1.32
C VAL A 509 -72.82 -34.92 1.41
N GLN A 510 -72.23 -35.94 0.78
CA GLN A 510 -72.75 -37.30 0.84
C GLN A 510 -72.05 -38.10 1.94
N TYR A 511 -72.85 -38.81 2.75
CA TYR A 511 -72.36 -39.66 3.83
C TYR A 511 -73.15 -40.97 3.89
N GLU A 512 -72.57 -41.99 4.51
CA GLU A 512 -73.21 -43.29 4.70
C GLU A 512 -73.80 -43.39 6.10
N GLU A 513 -75.11 -43.60 6.18
CA GLU A 513 -75.80 -43.88 7.44
C GLU A 513 -75.89 -45.41 7.61
N ASP A 514 -75.37 -45.92 8.73
CA ASP A 514 -75.36 -47.33 9.12
C ASP A 514 -74.77 -48.31 8.09
N GLY A 515 -73.87 -47.84 7.21
CA GLY A 515 -73.14 -48.64 6.23
C GLY A 515 -73.98 -49.22 5.09
N LEU A 516 -75.22 -48.75 4.90
CA LEU A 516 -76.17 -49.32 3.93
C LEU A 516 -76.91 -48.29 3.05
N ARG A 517 -77.02 -47.02 3.47
CA ARG A 517 -77.71 -45.97 2.70
C ARG A 517 -76.88 -44.70 2.60
N THR A 518 -76.64 -44.25 1.37
CA THR A 518 -76.04 -42.94 1.09
C THR A 518 -77.11 -41.86 1.24
N GLN A 519 -76.87 -40.88 2.09
CA GLN A 519 -77.68 -39.67 2.22
C GLN A 519 -76.86 -38.45 1.79
N SER A 520 -77.55 -37.40 1.34
CA SER A 520 -76.95 -36.12 0.97
C SER A 520 -77.50 -35.02 1.86
N VAL A 521 -76.60 -34.22 2.45
CA VAL A 521 -76.94 -33.00 3.17
C VAL A 521 -76.39 -31.81 2.40
N SER A 522 -77.23 -30.81 2.18
CA SER A 522 -76.84 -29.57 1.53
C SER A 522 -76.30 -28.59 2.57
N LEU A 523 -75.03 -28.21 2.42
CA LEU A 523 -74.37 -27.21 3.26
C LEU A 523 -74.29 -25.88 2.51
N MET A 524 -74.91 -24.83 3.06
CA MET A 524 -74.81 -23.48 2.52
C MET A 524 -74.34 -22.52 3.59
N ILE A 525 -73.55 -21.52 3.21
CA ILE A 525 -73.20 -20.39 4.08
C ILE A 525 -73.85 -19.11 3.57
N ARG A 526 -74.35 -18.29 4.48
CA ARG A 526 -74.84 -16.93 4.22
C ARG A 526 -74.09 -15.93 5.10
N LYS A 527 -73.99 -14.69 4.64
CA LYS A 527 -73.52 -13.60 5.48
C LYS A 527 -74.48 -13.43 6.67
N SER A 528 -73.95 -13.41 7.88
CA SER A 528 -74.75 -13.24 9.10
C SER A 528 -75.23 -11.78 9.21
N ASP A 529 -76.53 -11.57 9.43
CA ASP A 529 -77.15 -10.25 9.59
C ASP A 529 -76.86 -9.60 10.95
N LYS A 530 -76.32 -10.35 11.92
CA LYS A 530 -75.82 -9.80 13.18
C LYS A 530 -74.48 -9.10 12.96
N SER A 531 -74.53 -7.83 12.56
CA SER A 531 -73.37 -6.94 12.61
C SER A 531 -72.88 -6.83 14.05
N SER A 532 -71.63 -7.22 14.30
CA SER A 532 -70.81 -6.93 15.48
C SER A 532 -71.43 -6.01 16.55
N VAL A 533 -72.26 -6.55 17.44
CA VAL A 533 -72.56 -5.89 18.70
C VAL A 533 -71.33 -6.08 19.57
N HIS A 534 -70.66 -4.98 19.92
CA HIS A 534 -69.68 -4.96 21.00
C HIS A 534 -70.36 -5.51 22.25
N SER A 535 -69.97 -6.72 22.68
CA SER A 535 -70.28 -7.18 24.03
C SER A 535 -69.40 -6.39 25.00
N SER A 536 -69.95 -5.33 25.57
CA SER A 536 -69.58 -4.91 26.93
C SER A 536 -69.74 -6.13 27.84
N GLY A 537 -68.66 -6.51 28.53
CA GLY A 537 -68.61 -7.73 29.34
C GLY A 537 -69.64 -7.73 30.47
N PRO A 538 -70.04 -8.93 30.95
CA PRO A 538 -70.64 -9.04 32.25
C PRO A 538 -69.53 -9.10 33.31
N GLU A 539 -69.71 -8.31 34.35
CA GLU A 539 -69.09 -8.50 35.65
C GLU A 539 -69.26 -9.98 36.08
N ASN A 540 -68.14 -10.65 36.35
CA ASN A 540 -68.17 -11.91 37.09
C ASN A 540 -67.85 -11.59 38.56
N GLU A 541 -68.91 -11.52 39.36
CA GLU A 541 -68.87 -11.94 40.74
C GLU A 541 -68.52 -13.45 40.83
N SER A 542 -67.51 -13.74 41.65
CA SER A 542 -67.41 -14.93 42.50
C SER A 542 -67.06 -16.32 41.92
N GLY A 543 -66.04 -16.92 42.57
CA GLY A 543 -65.87 -18.36 42.77
C GLY A 543 -65.23 -19.10 41.60
N ILE A 544 -64.31 -20.04 41.78
CA ILE A 544 -64.23 -21.11 42.80
C ILE A 544 -62.75 -21.52 42.94
N TYR A 545 -62.44 -22.23 44.04
CA TYR A 545 -61.31 -23.17 44.21
C TYR A 545 -60.67 -23.71 42.93
#